data_AF-A0AAV8YR62-F1
#
_entry.id   AF-A0AAV8YR62-F1
#
_cell.length_a   1.000
_cell.length_b   1.000
_cell.length_c   1.000
_cell.angle_alpha   90.00
_cell.angle_beta   90.00
_cell.angle_gamma   90.00
#
_symmetry.space_group_name_H-M   'P 1'
#
loop_
_entity.id
_entity.type
_entity.pdbx_description
1 polymer ?
#
loop_
_entity_poly.entity_id
_entity_poly.type
_entity_poly.pdbx_seq_one_letter_code
_entity_poly.pdbx_strand_id
1 'polypeptide(L)'
;MSLPGNGIFVVKGEMSILMTAMRRNVRWSTHSYQEDDIDTLMKSFQELKDVLNKIDDLRLVEPNIFLSPFLDVIRSEETTGPVTSLALSAINKFLSYGIIDPTHSSVPNTVHNIADAVTHAKFVGTDQSSDGVVLMRILQVLRDTHSCS
;
A
#
# COMPACT_ATOMS: atom_id res chain seq x y z
N MET A 1 1.34 13.05 -18.29
CA MET A 1 0.14 13.60 -17.63
C MET A 1 0.60 14.16 -16.29
N SER A 2 0.31 15.43 -15.99
CA SER A 2 0.66 16.04 -14.71
C SER A 2 -0.08 15.30 -13.59
N LEU A 3 0.67 14.70 -12.66
CA LEU A 3 0.16 14.26 -11.36
C LEU A 3 -0.75 15.36 -10.81
N PRO A 4 -1.98 15.05 -10.35
CA PRO A 4 -2.71 16.03 -9.58
C PRO A 4 -1.79 16.39 -8.40
N GLY A 5 -1.64 17.67 -8.08
CA GLY A 5 -0.88 18.17 -6.91
C GLY A 5 -1.41 17.68 -5.55
N ASN A 6 -2.20 16.61 -5.54
CA ASN A 6 -2.93 16.01 -4.44
C ASN A 6 -2.48 14.57 -4.11
N GLY A 7 -1.39 14.05 -4.69
CA GLY A 7 -0.90 12.70 -4.38
C GLY A 7 -0.73 12.44 -2.88
N ILE A 8 -0.24 13.44 -2.15
CA ILE A 8 -0.14 13.42 -0.67
C ILE A 8 -1.51 13.17 -0.02
N PHE A 9 -2.57 13.85 -0.49
CA PHE A 9 -3.91 13.70 0.06
C PHE A 9 -4.51 12.33 -0.26
N VAL A 10 -4.18 11.74 -1.41
CA VAL A 10 -4.59 10.37 -1.74
C VAL A 10 -3.95 9.40 -0.75
N VAL A 11 -2.64 9.46 -0.53
CA VAL A 11 -1.94 8.58 0.41
C VAL A 11 -2.46 8.78 1.84
N LYS A 12 -2.63 10.03 2.30
CA LYS A 12 -3.21 10.34 3.61
C LYS A 12 -4.63 9.79 3.76
N GLY A 13 -5.44 9.88 2.72
CA GLY A 13 -6.81 9.36 2.68
C GLY A 13 -6.86 7.85 2.85
N GLU A 14 -6.11 7.11 2.02
CA GLU A 14 -6.07 5.64 2.10
C GLU A 14 -5.48 5.15 3.44
N MET A 15 -4.44 5.82 3.94
CA MET A 15 -3.88 5.56 5.28
C MET A 15 -4.93 5.72 6.37
N SER A 16 -5.73 6.80 6.33
CA SER A 16 -6.78 7.04 7.32
C SER A 16 -7.87 5.97 7.31
N ILE A 17 -8.24 5.49 6.12
CA ILE A 17 -9.23 4.41 5.96
C ILE A 17 -8.69 3.12 6.61
N LEU A 18 -7.46 2.73 6.30
CA LEU A 18 -6.84 1.53 6.85
C LEU A 18 -6.67 1.59 8.37
N MET A 19 -6.10 2.67 8.90
CA MET A 19 -5.95 2.84 10.35
C MET A 19 -7.30 2.77 11.08
N THR A 20 -8.36 3.31 10.47
CA THR A 20 -9.71 3.24 11.05
C THR A 20 -10.24 1.81 11.05
N ALA A 21 -10.01 1.05 9.98
CA ALA A 21 -10.42 -0.35 9.89
C ALA A 21 -9.65 -1.24 10.89
N MET A 22 -8.33 -1.08 10.98
CA MET A 22 -7.48 -1.85 11.90
C MET A 22 -7.86 -1.61 13.37
N ARG A 23 -8.09 -0.35 13.79
CA ARG A 23 -8.53 -0.04 15.16
C ARG A 23 -9.86 -0.68 15.55
N ARG A 24 -10.76 -0.94 14.59
CA ARG A 24 -12.03 -1.61 14.86
C ARG A 24 -11.85 -3.11 15.14
N ASN A 25 -10.81 -3.72 14.57
CA ASN A 25 -10.47 -5.12 14.81
C ASN A 25 -9.80 -5.36 16.18
N VAL A 26 -9.00 -4.40 16.67
CA VAL A 26 -8.38 -4.49 18.01
C VAL A 26 -9.44 -4.65 19.10
N ARG A 27 -10.59 -3.99 18.96
CA ARG A 27 -11.69 -4.04 19.94
C ARG A 27 -12.32 -5.43 20.11
N TRP A 28 -12.10 -6.37 19.19
CA TRP A 28 -12.68 -7.73 19.23
C TRP A 28 -11.64 -8.83 19.44
N SER A 29 -10.35 -8.51 19.46
CA SER A 29 -9.29 -9.52 19.59
C SER A 29 -8.97 -9.77 21.07
N THR A 30 -9.02 -11.04 21.50
CA THR A 30 -8.82 -11.46 22.90
C THR A 30 -7.43 -12.13 23.12
N HIS A 31 -6.53 -12.04 22.13
CA HIS A 31 -5.20 -12.68 22.16
C HIS A 31 -4.07 -11.65 22.03
N SER A 32 -3.20 -11.61 23.04
CA SER A 32 -2.09 -10.65 23.19
C SER A 32 -1.09 -10.62 22.03
N TYR A 33 -0.86 -11.75 21.34
CA TYR A 33 0.09 -11.83 20.22
C TYR A 33 -0.39 -11.10 18.96
N GLN A 34 -1.71 -11.00 18.75
CA GLN A 34 -2.27 -10.26 17.61
C GLN A 34 -2.22 -8.75 17.83
N GLU A 35 -2.23 -8.31 19.09
CA GLU A 35 -2.11 -6.90 19.45
C GLU A 35 -0.73 -6.35 19.07
N ASP A 36 0.35 -7.12 19.30
CA ASP A 36 1.73 -6.67 19.01
C ASP A 36 1.99 -6.41 17.50
N ASP A 37 1.47 -7.26 16.60
CA ASP A 37 1.66 -7.09 15.15
C ASP A 37 0.81 -5.92 14.61
N ILE A 38 -0.45 -5.82 15.06
CA ILE A 38 -1.32 -4.70 14.69
C ILE A 38 -0.77 -3.38 15.23
N ASP A 39 -0.21 -3.35 16.43
CA ASP A 39 0.44 -2.16 16.99
C ASP A 39 1.68 -1.76 16.18
N THR A 40 2.45 -2.75 15.69
CA THR A 40 3.59 -2.52 14.80
C THR A 40 3.14 -1.90 13.47
N LEU A 41 2.07 -2.41 12.85
CA LEU A 41 1.48 -1.84 11.64
C LEU A 41 0.96 -0.41 11.89
N MET A 42 0.26 -0.19 13.00
CA MET A 42 -0.25 1.12 13.39
C MET A 42 0.87 2.14 13.59
N LYS A 43 1.99 1.72 14.18
CA LYS A 43 3.19 2.56 14.33
C LYS A 43 3.80 2.92 12.98
N SER A 44 3.92 1.95 12.07
CA SER A 44 4.41 2.18 10.69
C SER A 44 3.59 3.25 9.95
N PHE A 45 2.26 3.23 10.07
CA PHE A 45 1.42 4.29 9.51
C PHE A 45 1.58 5.64 10.21
N GLN A 46 1.84 5.66 11.52
CA GLN A 46 2.09 6.89 12.25
C GLN A 46 3.42 7.54 11.82
N GLU A 47 4.45 6.73 11.59
CA GLU A 47 5.73 7.19 11.05
C GLU A 47 5.55 7.76 9.63
N LEU A 48 4.79 7.07 8.77
CA LEU A 48 4.44 7.57 7.44
C LEU A 48 3.70 8.91 7.52
N LYS A 49 2.73 9.04 8.43
CA LYS A 49 2.01 10.30 8.64
C LYS A 49 2.96 11.45 8.97
N ASP A 50 3.97 11.20 9.80
CA ASP A 50 4.95 12.22 10.19
C ASP A 50 5.85 12.62 9.01
N VAL A 51 6.22 11.66 8.15
CA VAL A 51 6.92 11.96 6.88
C VAL A 51 6.05 12.84 5.99
N LEU A 52 4.80 12.44 5.74
CA LEU A 52 3.87 13.15 4.86
C LEU A 52 3.42 14.53 5.38
N ASN A 53 3.68 14.84 6.65
CA ASN A 53 3.42 16.18 7.22
C ASN A 53 4.61 17.13 7.05
N LYS A 54 5.79 16.61 6.74
CA LYS A 54 7.04 17.38 6.57
C LYS A 54 7.36 17.69 5.11
N ILE A 55 6.57 17.16 4.17
CA ILE A 55 6.79 17.31 2.74
C ILE A 55 5.62 18.02 2.08
N ASP A 56 5.94 18.89 1.13
CA ASP A 56 4.94 19.60 0.31
C ASP A 56 4.69 18.91 -1.04
N ASP A 57 5.61 18.02 -1.45
CA ASP A 57 5.54 17.30 -2.72
C ASP A 57 5.90 15.83 -2.53
N LEU A 58 4.97 14.93 -2.88
CA LEU A 58 5.16 13.49 -2.77
C LEU A 58 6.27 12.96 -3.67
N ARG A 59 6.57 13.65 -4.77
CA ARG A 59 7.63 13.25 -5.72
C ARG A 59 9.03 13.29 -5.13
N LEU A 60 9.20 13.99 -4.00
CA LEU A 60 10.46 14.07 -3.27
C LEU A 60 10.67 12.89 -2.31
N VAL A 61 9.67 12.01 -2.18
CA VAL A 61 9.71 10.85 -1.30
C VAL A 61 9.82 9.60 -2.15
N GLU A 62 10.77 8.74 -1.82
CA GLU A 62 10.91 7.46 -2.49
C GLU A 62 9.63 6.63 -2.35
N PRO A 63 9.11 6.02 -3.43
CA PRO A 63 7.88 5.25 -3.40
C PRO A 63 7.77 4.23 -2.27
N ASN A 64 8.85 3.51 -1.97
CA ASN A 64 8.84 2.48 -0.93
C ASN A 64 8.53 3.06 0.47
N ILE A 65 8.88 4.31 0.75
CA ILE A 65 8.63 4.93 2.06
C ILE A 65 7.13 5.00 2.35
N PHE A 66 6.32 5.36 1.35
CA PHE A 66 4.86 5.42 1.53
C PHE A 66 4.13 4.15 1.17
N LEU A 67 4.74 3.21 0.45
CA LEU A 67 4.14 1.93 0.10
C LEU A 67 4.33 0.87 1.19
N SER A 68 5.49 0.82 1.85
CA SER A 68 5.82 -0.22 2.85
C SER A 68 4.70 -0.47 3.86
N PRO A 69 4.12 0.54 4.54
CA PRO A 69 3.07 0.29 5.53
C PRO A 69 1.83 -0.42 4.96
N PHE A 70 1.48 -0.16 3.69
CA PHE A 70 0.37 -0.83 3.00
C PHE A 70 0.75 -2.25 2.58
N LEU A 71 1.98 -2.46 2.13
CA LEU A 71 2.48 -3.78 1.75
C LEU A 71 2.63 -4.70 2.96
N ASP A 72 3.03 -4.16 4.11
CA ASP A 72 3.15 -4.91 5.36
C ASP A 72 1.77 -5.38 5.86
N VAL A 73 0.72 -4.56 5.69
CA VAL A 73 -0.67 -5.00 5.92
C VAL A 73 -1.05 -6.16 5.00
N ILE A 74 -0.63 -6.14 3.74
CA ILE A 74 -0.96 -7.22 2.79
C ILE A 74 -0.24 -8.52 3.16
N ARG A 75 0.99 -8.43 3.66
CA ARG A 75 1.81 -9.57 4.09
C ARG A 75 1.41 -10.14 5.44
N SER A 76 0.89 -9.32 6.35
CA SER A 76 0.58 -9.76 7.71
C SER A 76 -0.54 -10.80 7.70
N GLU A 77 -0.21 -11.95 8.27
CA GLU A 77 -1.13 -13.07 8.46
C GLU A 77 -2.24 -12.78 9.48
N GLU A 78 -2.04 -11.78 10.32
CA GLU A 78 -2.96 -11.35 11.39
C GLU A 78 -3.99 -10.32 10.90
N THR A 79 -3.83 -9.83 9.66
CA THR A 79 -4.81 -8.92 9.07
C THR A 79 -6.04 -9.66 8.55
N THR A 80 -7.20 -9.06 8.73
CA THR A 80 -8.46 -9.64 8.24
C THR A 80 -8.64 -9.37 6.75
N GLY A 81 -9.31 -10.28 6.04
CA GLY A 81 -9.57 -10.13 4.59
C GLY A 81 -10.10 -8.75 4.15
N PRO A 82 -11.05 -8.12 4.86
CA PRO A 82 -11.48 -6.75 4.56
C PRO A 82 -10.38 -5.70 4.68
N VAL A 83 -9.48 -5.81 5.66
CA VAL A 83 -8.35 -4.88 5.83
C VAL A 83 -7.32 -5.09 4.71
N THR A 84 -6.98 -6.35 4.40
CA THR A 84 -6.10 -6.72 3.29
C THR A 84 -6.66 -6.18 1.96
N SER A 85 -7.97 -6.29 1.74
CA SER A 85 -8.66 -5.77 0.54
C SER A 85 -8.57 -4.25 0.42
N LEU A 86 -8.70 -3.52 1.53
CA LEU A 86 -8.52 -2.07 1.55
C LEU A 86 -7.08 -1.68 1.19
N ALA A 87 -6.09 -2.42 1.69
CA ALA A 87 -4.68 -2.18 1.35
C ALA A 87 -4.40 -2.45 -0.13
N LEU A 88 -4.89 -3.56 -0.68
CA LEU A 88 -4.79 -3.86 -2.12
C LEU A 88 -5.47 -2.78 -2.98
N SER A 89 -6.64 -2.29 -2.55
CA SER A 89 -7.34 -1.20 -3.22
C SER A 89 -6.53 0.10 -3.21
N ALA A 90 -5.86 0.42 -2.09
CA ALA A 90 -4.99 1.59 -2.00
C ALA A 90 -3.80 1.48 -2.97
N ILE A 91 -3.12 0.33 -3.01
CA ILE A 91 -2.03 0.07 -3.96
C ILE A 91 -2.50 0.24 -5.40
N ASN A 92 -3.67 -0.32 -5.75
CA ASN A 92 -4.24 -0.18 -7.09
C ASN A 92 -4.52 1.30 -7.45
N LYS A 93 -5.03 2.09 -6.50
CA LYS A 93 -5.24 3.54 -6.70
C LYS A 93 -3.92 4.27 -6.93
N PHE A 94 -2.88 3.97 -6.15
CA PHE A 94 -1.59 4.62 -6.31
C PHE A 94 -0.99 4.37 -7.69
N LEU A 95 -1.08 3.12 -8.17
CA LEU A 95 -0.69 2.74 -9.53
C LEU A 95 -1.56 3.46 -10.57
N SER A 96 -2.89 3.40 -10.43
CA SER A 96 -3.84 3.95 -11.41
C SER A 96 -3.78 5.48 -11.51
N TYR A 97 -3.42 6.17 -10.43
CA TYR A 97 -3.27 7.63 -10.40
C TYR A 97 -1.86 8.09 -10.80
N GLY A 98 -0.95 7.15 -11.10
CA GLY A 98 0.43 7.46 -11.46
C GLY A 98 1.22 8.07 -10.31
N ILE A 99 0.86 7.79 -9.06
CA ILE A 99 1.56 8.28 -7.85
C ILE A 99 3.01 7.78 -7.82
N ILE A 100 3.24 6.58 -8.37
CA ILE A 100 4.56 6.02 -8.56
C ILE A 100 5.06 6.48 -9.94
N ASP A 101 6.06 7.35 -9.96
CA ASP A 101 6.70 7.78 -11.20
C ASP A 101 7.46 6.60 -11.82
N PRO A 102 7.08 6.12 -13.03
CA PRO A 102 7.71 4.96 -13.67
C PRO A 102 9.17 5.20 -14.08
N THR A 103 9.63 6.46 -14.07
CA THR A 103 11.01 6.83 -14.41
C THR A 103 11.94 6.87 -13.20
N HIS A 104 11.40 6.71 -11.98
CA HIS A 104 12.21 6.72 -10.77
C HIS A 104 13.10 5.47 -10.67
N SER A 105 14.35 5.64 -10.26
CA SER A 105 15.34 4.54 -10.20
C SER A 105 14.92 3.40 -9.25
N SER A 106 14.08 3.69 -8.27
CA SER A 106 13.56 2.70 -7.31
C SER A 106 12.41 1.85 -7.84
N VAL A 107 11.85 2.14 -9.02
CA VAL A 107 10.65 1.46 -9.55
C VAL A 107 10.79 -0.06 -9.63
N PRO A 108 11.92 -0.63 -10.12
CA PRO A 108 12.07 -2.09 -10.14
C PRO A 108 11.94 -2.72 -8.75
N ASN A 109 12.54 -2.09 -7.74
CA ASN A 109 12.45 -2.54 -6.35
C ASN A 109 11.03 -2.36 -5.81
N THR A 110 10.39 -1.24 -6.10
CA THR A 110 9.00 -0.99 -5.72
C THR A 110 8.04 -2.01 -6.30
N VAL A 111 8.19 -2.35 -7.58
CA VAL A 111 7.37 -3.37 -8.22
C VAL A 111 7.63 -4.74 -7.61
N HIS A 112 8.89 -5.11 -7.37
CA HIS A 112 9.24 -6.36 -6.70
C HIS A 112 8.55 -6.45 -5.33
N ASN A 113 8.63 -5.40 -4.52
CA ASN A 113 7.99 -5.35 -3.21
C ASN A 113 6.45 -5.49 -3.30
N ILE A 114 5.82 -4.87 -4.29
CA ILE A 114 4.37 -5.01 -4.49
C ILE A 114 4.03 -6.45 -4.87
N ALA A 115 4.74 -7.03 -5.84
CA ALA A 115 4.51 -8.39 -6.30
C ALA A 115 4.70 -9.40 -5.16
N ASP A 116 5.80 -9.27 -4.42
CA ASP A 116 6.09 -10.08 -3.24
C ASP A 116 4.94 -10.02 -2.21
N ALA A 117 4.48 -8.81 -1.84
CA ALA A 117 3.38 -8.66 -0.91
C ALA A 117 2.09 -9.35 -1.39
N VAL A 118 1.74 -9.15 -2.67
CA VAL A 118 0.53 -9.75 -3.27
C VAL A 118 0.62 -11.28 -3.31
N THR A 119 1.81 -11.86 -3.49
CA THR A 119 1.98 -13.32 -3.45
C THR A 119 1.81 -13.93 -2.06
N HIS A 120 2.03 -13.14 -1.00
CA HIS A 120 1.83 -13.56 0.39
C HIS A 120 0.44 -13.24 0.93
N ALA A 121 -0.38 -12.50 0.18
CA ALA A 121 -1.72 -12.12 0.61
C ALA A 121 -2.63 -13.35 0.80
N LYS A 122 -3.25 -13.46 1.98
CA LYS A 122 -4.28 -14.46 2.24
C LYS A 122 -5.60 -14.02 1.61
N PHE A 123 -5.88 -14.49 0.38
CA PHE A 123 -7.15 -14.25 -0.32
C PHE A 123 -8.28 -15.10 0.28
N VAL A 124 -8.67 -14.82 1.52
CA VAL A 124 -9.80 -15.51 2.18
C VAL A 124 -11.06 -14.68 1.96
N GLY A 125 -11.81 -15.01 0.91
CA GLY A 125 -13.19 -14.54 0.70
C GLY A 125 -13.37 -13.18 -0.01
N THR A 126 -12.37 -12.65 -0.70
CA THR A 126 -12.50 -11.45 -1.55
C THR A 126 -12.67 -11.83 -3.03
N ASP A 127 -13.43 -11.03 -3.77
CA ASP A 127 -13.68 -11.23 -5.21
C ASP A 127 -12.35 -11.34 -5.99
N GLN A 128 -12.05 -12.54 -6.49
CA GLN A 128 -10.84 -12.87 -7.28
C GLN A 128 -10.61 -11.94 -8.49
N SER A 129 -11.65 -11.21 -8.93
CA SER A 129 -11.58 -10.23 -10.00
C SER A 129 -10.73 -9.00 -9.65
N SER A 130 -10.71 -8.57 -8.39
CA SER A 130 -9.92 -7.41 -7.94
C SER A 130 -8.42 -7.71 -7.92
N ASP A 131 -8.04 -8.93 -7.54
CA ASP A 131 -6.65 -9.32 -7.36
C ASP A 131 -5.93 -9.47 -8.71
N GLY A 132 -6.63 -10.03 -9.70
CA GLY A 132 -6.16 -10.09 -11.08
C GLY A 132 -5.93 -8.71 -11.70
N VAL A 133 -6.71 -7.70 -11.31
CA VAL A 133 -6.50 -6.31 -11.74
C VAL A 133 -5.22 -5.74 -11.15
N VAL A 134 -4.94 -5.96 -9.86
CA VAL A 134 -3.69 -5.50 -9.21
C VAL A 134 -2.47 -6.14 -9.89
N LEU A 135 -2.47 -7.45 -10.07
CA LEU A 135 -1.42 -8.19 -10.78
C LEU A 135 -1.23 -7.67 -12.21
N MET A 136 -2.31 -7.42 -12.93
CA MET A 136 -2.23 -6.88 -14.29
C MET A 136 -1.64 -5.46 -14.32
N ARG A 137 -1.96 -4.62 -13.33
CA ARG A 137 -1.36 -3.27 -13.20
C ARG A 137 0.12 -3.34 -12.86
N ILE A 138 0.54 -4.29 -12.02
CA ILE A 138 1.96 -4.55 -11.75
C ILE A 138 2.71 -4.88 -13.05
N LEU A 139 2.15 -5.78 -13.86
CA LEU A 139 2.74 -6.16 -15.15
C LEU A 139 2.80 -4.98 -16.15
N GLN A 140 1.85 -4.04 -16.07
CA GLN A 140 1.86 -2.83 -16.89
C GLN A 140 3.00 -1.88 -16.47
N VAL A 141 3.20 -1.63 -15.18
CA VAL A 141 4.33 -0.81 -14.70
C VAL A 141 5.67 -1.38 -15.15
N LEU A 142 5.86 -2.70 -15.08
CA LEU A 142 7.08 -3.35 -15.58
C LEU A 142 7.29 -3.19 -17.08
N ARG A 143 6.21 -3.22 -17.87
CA ARG A 143 6.32 -3.04 -19.32
C ARG A 143 6.75 -1.61 -19.66
N ASP A 144 6.20 -0.64 -18.95
CA ASP A 144 6.50 0.77 -19.20
C ASP A 144 7.94 1.12 -18.81
N THR A 145 8.51 0.46 -17.78
CA THR A 145 9.92 0.64 -17.41
C THR A 145 10.88 0.03 -18.45
N HIS A 146 10.56 -1.13 -19.02
CA HIS A 146 11.35 -1.76 -20.09
C HIS A 146 11.22 -1.06 -21.46
N SER A 147 10.18 -0.26 -21.68
CA SER A 147 9.96 0.47 -22.94
C SER A 147 10.75 1.80 -23.01
N CYS A 148 11.40 2.20 -21.91
CA CYS A 148 12.23 3.41 -21.80
C CYS A 148 13.74 3.14 -21.81
N SER A 149 14.18 1.89 -21.99
CA SER A 149 15.59 1.48 -22.10
C SER A 149 16.03 1.26 -23.54
#